data_AF-A0ABD5ZDT2-F1
#
_entry.id   AF-A0ABD5ZDT2-F1
#
_cell.length_a   1.000
_cell.length_b   1.000
_cell.length_c   1.000
_cell.angle_alpha   90.00
_cell.angle_beta   90.00
_cell.angle_gamma   90.00
#
_symmetry.space_group_name_H-M   'P 1'
#
loop_
_entity.id
_entity.type
_entity.pdbx_description
1 polymer ?
#
loop_
_entity_poly.entity_id
_entity_poly.type
_entity_poly.pdbx_seq_one_letter_code
_entity_poly.pdbx_strand_id
1 'polypeptide(L)' 'MRETPPVTEPQAETRITCERTNGYSVKAGAHYYEWCPFCGHRTNTGDTHDIEIQLNN' A
#
# COMPACT_ATOMS: atom_id res chain seq x y z
N MET A 1 27.39 -10.39 20.50
CA MET A 1 26.84 -10.44 19.12
C MET A 1 25.34 -10.29 19.30
N ARG A 2 24.73 -9.17 18.87
CA ARG A 2 23.28 -9.00 18.92
C ARG A 2 22.72 -9.72 17.71
N GLU A 3 22.04 -10.82 17.94
CA GLU A 3 21.32 -11.56 16.90
C GLU A 3 20.18 -10.66 16.41
N THR A 4 20.24 -10.23 15.14
CA THR A 4 19.12 -9.56 14.51
C THR A 4 17.98 -10.58 14.47
N PRO A 5 16.80 -10.29 15.06
CA PRO A 5 15.68 -11.21 14.97
C PRO A 5 15.40 -11.50 13.48
N PRO A 6 14.94 -12.72 13.14
CA PRO A 6 14.60 -13.02 11.76
C PRO A 6 13.64 -11.93 11.27
N VAL A 7 13.87 -11.42 10.07
CA VAL A 7 12.95 -10.49 9.42
C VAL A 7 11.68 -11.29 9.17
N THR A 8 10.79 -11.33 10.15
CA THR A 8 9.43 -11.81 9.99
C THR A 8 8.84 -10.94 8.90
N GLU A 9 8.32 -11.59 7.86
CA GLU A 9 7.67 -10.94 6.74
C GLU A 9 6.72 -9.85 7.24
N PRO A 10 6.60 -8.74 6.51
CA PRO A 10 5.73 -7.65 6.92
C PRO A 10 4.31 -8.20 7.17
N GLN A 11 3.84 -8.06 8.40
CA GLN A 11 2.51 -8.54 8.85
C GLN A 11 1.35 -7.79 8.19
N ALA A 12 1.66 -6.81 7.35
CA ALA A 12 0.69 -6.06 6.58
C ALA A 12 1.28 -5.72 5.21
N GLU A 13 0.42 -5.60 4.21
CA GLU A 13 0.75 -5.07 2.89
C GLU A 13 -0.29 -4.03 2.51
N THR A 14 0.17 -2.91 1.98
CA THR A 14 -0.71 -1.90 1.42
C THR A 14 -0.65 -1.98 -0.09
N ARG A 15 -1.83 -2.12 -0.70
CA ARG A 15 -2.02 -2.06 -2.14
C ARG A 15 -2.81 -0.82 -2.49
N ILE A 16 -2.30 -0.02 -3.42
CA ILE A 16 -3.05 1.09 -4.02
C ILE A 16 -3.27 0.81 -5.51
N THR A 17 -4.53 0.84 -5.93
CA THR A 17 -4.94 0.62 -7.33
C THR A 17 -5.35 1.95 -7.95
N CYS A 18 -4.99 2.19 -9.22
CA CYS A 18 -5.41 3.37 -9.98
C CYS A 18 -6.07 2.94 -11.28
N GLU A 19 -7.36 3.18 -11.41
CA GLU A 19 -8.13 2.83 -12.63
C GLU A 19 -7.68 3.64 -13.84
N ARG A 20 -7.30 4.90 -13.62
CA ARG A 20 -6.90 5.84 -14.70
C ARG A 20 -5.66 5.37 -15.44
N THR A 21 -4.67 4.83 -14.73
CA THR A 21 -3.42 4.33 -15.31
C THR A 21 -3.41 2.81 -15.44
N ASN A 22 -4.48 2.14 -15.02
CA ASN A 22 -4.57 0.68 -14.92
C ASN A 22 -3.37 0.06 -14.18
N GLY A 23 -2.91 0.72 -13.12
CA GLY A 23 -1.69 0.38 -12.39
C GLY A 23 -1.95 0.07 -10.92
N TYR A 24 -1.05 -0.67 -10.28
CA TYR A 24 -1.07 -0.92 -8.84
C TYR A 24 0.33 -0.86 -8.22
N SER A 25 0.41 -0.40 -6.97
CA SER A 25 1.64 -0.41 -6.17
C SER A 25 1.40 -1.22 -4.90
N VAL A 26 2.38 -2.06 -4.52
CA VAL A 26 2.37 -2.84 -3.28
C VAL A 26 3.52 -2.39 -2.41
N LYS A 27 3.24 -2.10 -1.13
CA LYS A 27 4.25 -1.72 -0.15
C LYS A 27 4.06 -2.49 1.14
N ALA A 28 5.15 -3.09 1.62
CA ALA A 28 5.23 -3.75 2.91
C ALA A 28 4.89 -2.80 4.06
N GLY A 29 3.94 -3.20 4.91
CA GLY A 29 3.41 -2.46 6.05
C GLY A 29 2.04 -1.83 5.79
N ALA A 30 1.42 -1.28 6.85
CA ALA A 30 0.21 -0.47 6.75
C ALA A 30 0.59 0.99 6.42
N HIS A 31 0.29 1.43 5.21
CA HIS A 31 0.57 2.77 4.71
C HIS A 31 -0.75 3.44 4.33
N TYR A 32 -0.84 4.73 4.60
CA TYR A 32 -1.91 5.57 4.09
C TYR A 32 -1.34 6.56 3.09
N TYR A 33 -1.96 6.65 1.92
CA TYR A 33 -1.60 7.62 0.89
C TYR A 33 -2.74 8.61 0.77
N GLU A 34 -2.46 9.92 0.95
CA GLU A 34 -3.46 10.96 0.65
C GLU A 34 -3.59 11.19 -0.88
N TRP A 35 -2.52 10.90 -1.62
CA TRP A 35 -2.42 11.11 -3.06
C TRP A 35 -1.94 9.84 -3.76
N CYS A 36 -2.56 9.53 -4.90
CA CYS A 36 -2.16 8.42 -5.74
C CYS A 36 -0.79 8.69 -6.39
N PRO A 37 0.20 7.82 -6.21
CA PRO A 37 1.54 8.02 -6.78
C PRO A 37 1.58 7.85 -8.31
N PHE A 38 0.53 7.28 -8.92
CA PHE A 38 0.47 7.07 -10.36
C PHE A 38 -0.06 8.28 -11.13
N CYS A 39 -1.20 8.84 -10.70
CA CYS A 39 -1.87 9.91 -11.44
C CYS A 39 -2.01 11.23 -10.66
N GLY A 40 -1.53 11.29 -9.41
CA GLY A 40 -1.52 12.53 -8.61
C GLY A 40 -2.90 13.01 -8.17
N HIS A 41 -3.92 12.15 -8.14
CA HIS A 41 -5.25 12.48 -7.61
C HIS A 41 -5.36 12.08 -6.14
N ARG A 42 -6.34 12.68 -5.43
CA ARG A 42 -6.60 12.30 -4.05
C ARG A 42 -7.20 10.89 -3.97
N THR A 43 -6.78 10.17 -2.94
CA THR A 43 -7.25 8.80 -2.67
C THR A 43 -8.58 8.79 -1.91
N ASN A 44 -8.98 9.93 -1.34
CA ASN A 44 -10.25 10.09 -0.62
C ASN A 44 -11.42 10.57 -1.50
N THR A 45 -11.17 10.84 -2.79
CA THR A 45 -12.22 11.22 -3.75
C THR A 45 -12.81 9.98 -4.39
N GLY A 46 -13.71 9.33 -3.64
CA GLY A 46 -14.83 8.52 -4.13
C GLY A 46 -14.51 7.18 -4.79
N ASP A 47 -13.81 7.16 -5.92
CA ASP A 47 -13.98 6.06 -6.88
C ASP A 47 -12.73 5.62 -7.64
N THR A 48 -11.61 6.36 -7.59
CA THR A 48 -10.51 6.11 -8.57
C THR A 48 -9.23 5.52 -7.99
N HIS A 49 -9.15 5.41 -6.65
CA HIS A 49 -7.91 5.08 -5.93
C HIS A 49 -8.17 4.24 -4.69
N ASP A 50 -8.53 2.99 -4.90
CA ASP A 50 -8.77 2.05 -3.82
C ASP A 50 -7.44 1.73 -3.09
N ILE A 51 -7.47 1.82 -1.76
CA ILE A 51 -6.37 1.43 -0.87
C ILE A 51 -6.84 0.23 -0.06
N GLU A 52 -6.19 -0.90 -0.29
CA GLU A 52 -6.42 -2.14 0.46
C GLU A 52 -5.22 -2.39 1.38
N ILE A 53 -5.49 -2.61 2.67
CA ILE A 53 -4.48 -3.07 3.63
C ILE A 53 -4.80 -4.51 3.97
N GLN A 54 -3.95 -5.42 3.51
CA GLN A 54 -4.03 -6.84 3.83
C GLN A 54 -3.15 -7.11 5.06
N LEU A 55 -3.67 -7.89 6.01
CA LEU A 55 -2.92 -8.34 7.18
C LEU A 55 -2.49 -9.78 6.96
N ASN A 56 -1.18 -10.02 6.97
CA ASN A 56 -0.58 -11.33 6.77
C ASN A 56 -0.31 -11.92 8.17
N ASN A 57 -1.02 -13.00 8.50
CA ASN A 57 -1.00 -13.65 9.82
C ASN A 57 -0.25 -14.98 9.80
#